data_AF-A0A850SIM7-F1
#
_entry.id   AF-A0A850SIM7-F1
#
_cell.length_a   1.000
_cell.length_b   1.000
_cell.length_c   1.000
_cell.angle_alpha   90.00
_cell.angle_beta   90.00
_cell.angle_gamma   90.00
#
_symmetry.space_group_name_H-M   'P 1'
#
loop_
_entity.id
_entity.type
_entity.pdbx_description
1 polymer ?
#
loop_
_entity_poly.entity_id
_entity_poly.type
_entity_poly.pdbx_seq_one_letter_code
_entity_poly.pdbx_strand_id
1 'polypeptide(L)'
;MVAIGVEGLKEKYRINEPIEFSIIIKGILRGNGLQRVKITNEMDAKNKIYDIAFMTPLPMESPKYTEQVLHFPLDKDRQAPIHAEEPGIYKLTISVNTDGLDRPHEIDRKFLVE
;
A
#
# COMPACT_ATOMS: atom_id res chain seq x y z
N MET A 1 -12.06 15.11 2.63
CA MET A 1 -10.67 15.02 2.14
C MET A 1 -10.08 13.73 2.68
N VAL A 2 -9.48 12.90 1.82
CA VAL A 2 -8.78 11.67 2.24
C VAL A 2 -7.30 11.97 2.35
N ALA A 3 -6.67 11.49 3.42
CA ALA A 3 -5.23 11.55 3.63
C ALA A 3 -4.69 10.12 3.81
N ILE A 4 -3.58 9.83 3.14
CA ILE A 4 -2.86 8.56 3.26
C ILE A 4 -1.45 8.85 3.78
N GLY A 5 -1.10 8.27 4.92
CA GLY A 5 0.23 8.26 5.51
C GLY A 5 0.89 6.89 5.38
N VAL A 6 2.22 6.88 5.36
CA VAL A 6 3.05 5.65 5.35
C VAL A 6 4.08 5.78 6.46
N GLU A 7 4.16 4.78 7.33
CA GLU A 7 5.10 4.72 8.45
C GLU A 7 5.91 3.42 8.40
N GLY A 8 7.12 3.42 8.96
CA GLY A 8 8.00 2.24 9.01
C GLY A 8 8.72 1.88 7.70
N LEU A 9 8.30 2.44 6.57
CA LEU A 9 9.03 2.29 5.29
C LEU A 9 10.39 3.00 5.37
N LYS A 10 11.48 2.24 5.21
CA LYS A 10 12.84 2.79 5.16
C LYS A 10 13.10 3.42 3.79
N GLU A 11 13.97 4.43 3.76
CA GLU A 11 14.46 5.00 2.50
C GLU A 11 15.37 4.03 1.74
N LYS A 12 15.93 3.04 2.44
CA LYS A 12 16.94 2.13 1.94
C LYS A 12 16.84 0.75 2.62
N TYR A 13 16.88 -0.30 1.81
CA TYR A 13 16.85 -1.70 2.22
C TYR A 13 18.02 -2.45 1.58
N ARG A 14 18.45 -3.55 2.20
CA ARG A 14 19.36 -4.51 1.56
C ARG A 14 18.58 -5.46 0.64
N ILE A 15 19.24 -6.02 -0.35
CA ILE A 15 18.70 -7.15 -1.11
C ILE A 15 18.26 -8.27 -0.14
N ASN A 16 17.07 -8.82 -0.35
CA ASN A 16 16.40 -9.82 0.49
C ASN A 16 16.10 -9.39 1.94
N GLU A 17 16.21 -8.09 2.27
CA GLU A 17 15.77 -7.57 3.56
C GLU A 17 14.22 -7.53 3.64
N PRO A 18 13.60 -7.97 4.75
CA PRO A 18 12.17 -7.81 5.00
C PRO A 18 11.71 -6.35 4.88
N ILE A 19 10.75 -6.12 3.98
CA ILE A 19 10.08 -4.83 3.81
C ILE A 19 8.77 -4.87 4.58
N GLU A 20 8.72 -4.12 5.69
CA GLU A 20 7.54 -3.96 6.54
C GLU A 20 7.21 -2.47 6.66
N PHE A 21 5.92 -2.14 6.66
CA PHE A 21 5.44 -0.77 6.79
C PHE A 21 3.98 -0.76 7.23
N SER A 22 3.53 0.41 7.67
CA SER A 22 2.14 0.66 8.02
C SER A 22 1.54 1.74 7.13
N ILE A 23 0.29 1.60 6.75
CA ILE A 23 -0.47 2.62 6.04
C ILE A 23 -1.54 3.16 6.99
N ILE A 24 -1.61 4.49 7.09
CA ILE A 24 -2.62 5.21 7.87
C ILE A 24 -3.55 5.92 6.89
N ILE A 25 -4.81 5.54 6.86
CA ILE A 25 -5.82 6.14 5.99
C ILE A 25 -6.81 6.92 6.85
N LYS A 26 -7.01 8.20 6.52
CA LYS A 26 -7.98 9.06 7.21
C LYS A 26 -8.95 9.66 6.19
N GLY A 27 -10.23 9.36 6.30
CA GLY A 27 -11.25 9.93 5.41
C GLY A 27 -12.52 9.10 5.26
N ILE A 28 -13.32 9.45 4.25
CA ILE A 28 -14.52 8.71 3.86
C ILE A 28 -14.14 7.77 2.71
N LEU A 29 -14.20 6.47 2.96
CA LEU A 29 -13.83 5.42 2.02
C LEU A 29 -15.07 4.81 1.37
N ARG A 30 -14.96 4.42 0.10
CA ARG A 30 -16.06 3.78 -0.63
C ARG A 30 -15.85 2.25 -0.63
N GLY A 31 -16.90 1.50 -0.30
CA GLY A 31 -16.87 0.03 -0.31
C GLY A 31 -16.94 -0.60 -1.70
N ASN A 32 -17.02 0.21 -2.74
CA ASN A 32 -17.01 -0.26 -4.12
C ASN A 32 -15.62 -0.04 -4.71
N GLY A 33 -14.92 -1.14 -4.99
CA GLY A 33 -13.58 -1.16 -5.60
C GLY A 33 -12.50 -1.69 -4.64
N LEU A 34 -11.48 -2.33 -5.21
CA LEU A 34 -10.42 -2.99 -4.44
C LEU A 34 -9.28 -1.99 -4.16
N GLN A 35 -9.16 -1.54 -2.91
CA GLN A 35 -7.98 -0.78 -2.47
C GLN A 35 -6.75 -1.69 -2.61
N ARG A 36 -5.60 -1.13 -2.97
CA ARG A 36 -4.44 -1.92 -3.37
C ARG A 36 -3.13 -1.31 -2.91
N VAL A 37 -2.25 -2.16 -2.41
CA VAL A 37 -0.83 -1.87 -2.18
C VAL A 37 -0.04 -2.61 -3.24
N LYS A 38 0.92 -1.92 -3.85
CA LYS A 38 1.80 -2.50 -4.86
C LYS A 38 3.22 -1.98 -4.70
N ILE A 39 4.21 -2.85 -4.84
CA ILE A 39 5.62 -2.49 -4.91
C ILE A 39 6.19 -2.98 -6.23
N THR A 40 6.79 -2.06 -7.00
CA THR A 40 7.39 -2.34 -8.32
C THR A 40 8.79 -1.77 -8.42
N ASN A 41 9.69 -2.46 -9.13
CA ASN A 41 10.96 -1.87 -9.54
C ASN A 41 10.70 -0.79 -10.60
N GLU A 42 11.33 0.39 -10.50
CA GLU A 42 11.15 1.47 -11.48
C GLU A 42 11.75 1.14 -12.85
N MET A 43 12.80 0.32 -12.91
CA MET A 43 13.41 -0.12 -14.17
C MET A 43 12.59 -1.20 -14.86
N ASP A 44 11.86 -2.03 -14.09
CA ASP A 44 10.91 -3.01 -14.61
C ASP A 44 9.59 -2.96 -13.84
N ALA A 45 8.75 -1.99 -14.21
CA ALA A 45 7.44 -1.80 -13.60
C ALA A 45 6.46 -2.96 -13.87
N LYS A 46 6.79 -3.87 -14.80
CA LYS A 46 6.00 -5.11 -15.01
C LYS A 46 6.30 -6.14 -13.94
N ASN A 47 7.51 -6.12 -13.37
CA ASN A 47 7.91 -7.01 -12.29
C ASN A 47 7.53 -6.40 -10.93
N LYS A 48 6.41 -6.86 -10.39
CA LYS A 48 5.92 -6.46 -9.08
C LYS A 48 6.45 -7.48 -8.07
N ILE A 49 7.12 -7.00 -7.02
CA ILE A 49 7.55 -7.87 -5.92
C ILE A 49 6.46 -8.00 -4.85
N TYR A 50 5.44 -7.15 -4.92
CA TYR A 50 4.29 -7.21 -4.03
C TYR A 50 3.06 -6.58 -4.68
N ASP A 51 1.92 -7.27 -4.67
CA ASP A 51 0.62 -6.73 -5.09
C ASP A 51 -0.50 -7.39 -4.28
N ILE A 52 -1.12 -6.62 -3.39
CA ILE A 52 -2.22 -7.09 -2.56
C ILE A 52 -3.39 -6.12 -2.61
N ALA A 53 -4.57 -6.67 -2.89
CA ALA A 53 -5.82 -5.97 -2.65
C ALA A 53 -6.18 -6.13 -1.18
N PHE A 54 -6.50 -5.04 -0.51
CA PHE A 54 -6.90 -5.05 0.89
C PHE A 54 -8.24 -4.34 1.06
N MET A 55 -9.05 -4.88 1.95
CA MET A 55 -10.18 -4.18 2.54
C MET A 55 -10.20 -4.57 4.01
N THR A 56 -10.21 -3.58 4.88
CA THR A 56 -10.85 -3.79 6.18
C THR A 56 -12.35 -3.75 5.98
N PRO A 57 -13.12 -4.38 6.88
CA PRO A 57 -14.56 -4.20 6.88
C PRO A 57 -14.85 -2.72 7.06
N LEU A 58 -15.30 -2.06 5.98
CA LEU A 58 -16.00 -0.80 6.10
C LEU A 58 -17.34 -1.12 6.80
N PRO A 59 -17.76 -0.34 7.81
CA PRO A 59 -19.11 -0.47 8.31
C PRO A 59 -20.07 -0.28 7.13
N MET A 60 -20.98 -1.26 6.92
CA MET A 60 -21.97 -1.24 5.83
C MET A 60 -22.93 -0.05 5.92
N GLU A 61 -23.00 0.61 7.08
CA GLU A 61 -23.90 1.72 7.36
C GLU A 61 -23.17 3.07 7.23
N SER A 62 -23.49 3.78 6.14
CA SER A 62 -23.20 5.19 5.88
C SER A 62 -21.72 5.60 5.75
N PRO A 63 -21.40 6.66 4.97
CA PRO A 63 -20.05 7.19 4.88
C PRO A 63 -19.58 7.72 6.25
N LYS A 64 -18.86 6.88 7.00
CA LYS A 64 -18.26 7.26 8.28
C LYS A 64 -16.80 7.67 8.04
N TYR A 65 -16.43 8.85 8.53
CA TYR A 65 -15.03 9.22 8.65
C TYR A 65 -14.31 8.15 9.47
N THR A 66 -13.36 7.47 8.85
CA THR A 66 -12.62 6.37 9.45
C THR A 66 -11.15 6.72 9.45
N GLU A 67 -10.51 6.46 10.60
CA GLU A 67 -9.06 6.33 10.68
C GLU A 67 -8.75 4.84 10.74
N GLN A 68 -7.88 4.40 9.84
CA GLN A 68 -7.52 3.01 9.72
C GLN A 68 -6.01 2.87 9.60
N VAL A 69 -5.47 1.98 10.42
CA VAL A 69 -4.06 1.59 10.38
C VAL A 69 -3.99 0.16 9.87
N LEU A 70 -3.16 -0.06 8.85
CA LEU A 70 -2.91 -1.36 8.25
C LEU A 70 -1.43 -1.65 8.33
N HIS A 71 -1.07 -2.84 8.81
CA HIS A 71 0.31 -3.30 8.87
C HIS A 71 0.56 -4.26 7.71
N PHE A 72 1.65 -4.04 6.97
CA PHE A 72 2.04 -4.87 5.82
C PHE A 72 3.39 -5.54 6.07
N PRO A 73 3.53 -6.82 5.67
CA PRO A 73 2.50 -7.66 5.05
C PRO A 73 1.36 -8.01 6.04
N LEU A 74 0.16 -8.26 5.51
CA LEU A 74 -1.01 -8.59 6.35
C LEU A 74 -0.86 -9.98 7.00
N ASP A 75 -1.55 -10.20 8.12
CA ASP A 75 -1.63 -11.53 8.73
C ASP A 75 -2.14 -12.58 7.72
N LYS A 76 -1.39 -13.69 7.58
CA LYS A 76 -1.65 -14.79 6.64
C LYS A 76 -1.51 -14.42 5.16
N ASP A 77 -0.80 -13.33 4.85
CA ASP A 77 -0.41 -13.02 3.48
C ASP A 77 0.56 -14.08 2.93
N ARG A 78 0.22 -14.63 1.75
CA ARG A 78 1.03 -15.64 1.05
C ARG A 78 2.28 -15.05 0.41
N GLN A 79 2.32 -13.72 0.22
CA GLN A 79 3.47 -13.00 -0.30
C GLN A 79 4.39 -12.48 0.83
N ALA A 80 4.09 -12.79 2.09
CA ALA A 80 4.95 -12.47 3.23
C ALA A 80 6.09 -13.51 3.38
N PRO A 81 7.31 -13.09 3.77
CA PRO A 81 7.75 -11.70 3.88
C PRO A 81 8.00 -11.05 2.51
N ILE A 82 7.82 -9.73 2.43
CA ILE A 82 8.03 -8.96 1.20
C ILE A 82 9.52 -8.68 1.03
N HIS A 83 10.13 -9.21 -0.04
CA HIS A 83 11.56 -9.03 -0.31
C HIS A 83 11.81 -8.56 -1.75
N ALA A 84 12.83 -7.72 -1.92
CA ALA A 84 13.39 -7.39 -3.22
C ALA A 84 14.62 -8.27 -3.49
N GLU A 85 14.58 -9.05 -4.57
CA GLU A 85 15.67 -9.98 -4.95
C GLU A 85 16.79 -9.30 -5.75
N GLU A 86 16.53 -8.08 -6.26
CA GLU A 86 17.43 -7.34 -7.14
C GLU A 86 17.66 -5.92 -6.60
N PRO A 87 18.83 -5.33 -6.83
CA PRO A 87 19.07 -3.93 -6.51
C PRO A 87 18.29 -3.02 -7.45
N GLY A 88 17.86 -1.87 -6.94
CA GLY A 88 17.13 -0.90 -7.75
C GLY A 88 16.34 0.11 -6.93
N ILE A 89 15.72 1.05 -7.62
CA ILE A 89 14.75 1.98 -7.02
C ILE A 89 13.38 1.33 -7.13
N TYR A 90 12.74 1.14 -5.98
CA TYR A 90 11.41 0.56 -5.89
C TYR A 90 10.39 1.65 -5.56
N LYS A 91 9.19 1.48 -6.10
CA LYS A 91 8.05 2.36 -5.89
C LYS A 91 6.92 1.60 -5.21
N LEU A 92 6.55 2.03 -4.01
CA LEU A 92 5.32 1.68 -3.31
C LEU A 92 4.20 2.59 -3.81
N THR A 93 3.18 2.00 -4.44
CA THR A 93 1.93 2.67 -4.83
C THR A 93 0.80 2.19 -3.95
N ILE A 94 0.06 3.13 -3.37
CA ILE A 94 -1.12 2.87 -2.54
C ILE A 94 -2.31 3.53 -3.23
N SER A 95 -3.30 2.73 -3.61
CA SER A 95 -4.51 3.20 -4.31
C SER A 95 -5.73 2.92 -3.43
N VAL A 96 -6.49 3.98 -3.09
CA VAL A 96 -7.66 3.89 -2.21
C VAL A 96 -8.88 4.53 -2.87
N ASN A 97 -10.00 3.81 -2.90
CA ASN A 97 -11.26 4.34 -3.43
C ASN A 97 -11.98 5.17 -2.36
N THR A 98 -12.30 6.41 -2.71
CA THR A 98 -12.87 7.40 -1.80
C THR A 98 -14.23 7.86 -2.33
N ASP A 99 -15.14 8.25 -1.44
CA ASP A 99 -16.43 8.76 -1.87
C ASP A 99 -16.30 10.14 -2.55
N GLY A 100 -17.09 10.38 -3.60
CA GLY A 100 -17.06 11.63 -4.37
C GLY A 100 -15.94 11.78 -5.41
N LEU A 101 -15.14 10.74 -5.67
CA LEU A 101 -14.18 10.72 -6.79
C LEU A 101 -14.47 9.56 -7.75
N ASP A 102 -14.39 9.84 -9.06
CA ASP A 102 -14.50 8.83 -10.12
C ASP A 102 -13.22 7.98 -10.27
N ARG A 103 -12.14 8.38 -9.60
CA ARG A 103 -10.82 7.71 -9.67
C ARG A 103 -10.28 7.44 -8.26
N PRO A 104 -9.48 6.38 -8.07
CA PRO A 104 -8.81 6.13 -6.80
C PRO A 104 -7.91 7.31 -6.42
N HIS A 105 -7.84 7.60 -5.12
CA HIS A 105 -6.80 8.46 -4.58
C HIS A 105 -5.51 7.65 -4.44
N GLU A 106 -4.44 8.09 -5.09
CA GLU A 106 -3.17 7.38 -5.12
C GLU A 106 -2.06 8.19 -4.47
N ILE A 107 -1.20 7.51 -3.72
CA ILE A 107 0.08 8.04 -3.27
C ILE A 107 1.21 7.11 -3.67
N ASP A 108 2.37 7.69 -3.95
CA ASP A 108 3.60 6.97 -4.26
C ASP A 108 4.68 7.29 -3.20
N ARG A 109 5.45 6.27 -2.85
CA ARG A 109 6.69 6.36 -2.05
C ARG A 109 7.79 5.58 -2.75
N LYS A 110 9.02 6.10 -2.70
CA LYS A 110 10.19 5.47 -3.30
C LYS A 110 11.17 5.06 -2.22
N PHE A 111 11.86 3.96 -2.45
CA PHE A 111 12.97 3.51 -1.61
C PHE A 111 14.01 2.79 -2.48
N LEU A 112 15.25 2.75 -1.99
CA LEU A 112 16.37 2.11 -2.64
C LEU A 112 16.59 0.69 -2.08
N VAL A 113 16.93 -0.25 -2.95
CA VAL A 113 17.43 -1.59 -2.58
C VAL A 113 18.85 -1.73 -3.13
N GLU A 114 19.82 -2.09 -2.28
CA GLU A 114 21.22 -2.35 -2.68
C GLU A 114 21.90 -3.48 -1.90
#